data_AF-A0A7S1IDW0-F1
#
_entry.id   AF-A0A7S1IDW0-F1
#
_cell.length_a   1.000
_cell.length_b   1.000
_cell.length_c   1.000
_cell.angle_alpha   90.00
_cell.angle_beta   90.00
_cell.angle_gamma   90.00
#
_symmetry.space_group_name_H-M   'P 1'
#
loop_
_entity.id
_entity.type
_entity.pdbx_description
1 polymer ?
#
loop_
_entity_poly.entity_id
_entity_poly.type
_entity_poly.pdbx_seq_one_letter_code
_entity_poly.pdbx_strand_id
1 'polypeptide(L)'
;DWSEIAVRALFGVVMILTFPMCVFELRQMCEQLVWTSQDSSLHRRAITAAVLVSLAALIAIIVPNMAIAFGFMGGTTGALMAFVLPPLFFLRMYSGSKRTSHCSRAQRLRATVPAVLMLLFGCVAVPTMTFLNLRAEAEAEFPSLAP
;
A
#
# COMPACT_ATOMS: atom_id res chain seq x y z
N ASP A 1 -6.40 -35.25 9.40
CA ASP A 1 -5.60 -34.66 10.49
C ASP A 1 -6.35 -33.55 11.21
N TRP A 2 -6.64 -33.71 12.51
CA TRP A 2 -7.39 -32.72 13.31
C TRP A 2 -6.72 -31.33 13.38
N SER A 3 -5.39 -31.28 13.25
CA SER A 3 -4.62 -30.04 13.20
C SER A 3 -4.90 -29.23 11.93
N GLU A 4 -5.08 -29.89 10.77
CA GLU A 4 -5.34 -29.20 9.51
C GLU A 4 -6.71 -28.50 9.55
N ILE A 5 -7.72 -29.19 10.07
CA ILE A 5 -9.08 -28.65 10.23
C ILE A 5 -9.05 -27.46 11.20
N ALA A 6 -8.31 -27.58 12.31
CA ALA A 6 -8.16 -26.50 13.29
C ALA A 6 -7.48 -25.26 12.69
N VAL A 7 -6.42 -25.43 11.90
CA VAL A 7 -5.71 -24.31 11.25
C VAL A 7 -6.61 -23.59 10.24
N ARG A 8 -7.35 -24.34 9.41
CA ARG A 8 -8.26 -23.76 8.41
C ARG A 8 -9.42 -23.01 9.08
N ALA A 9 -9.98 -23.56 10.16
CA ALA A 9 -11.04 -22.91 10.93
C ALA A 9 -10.54 -21.62 11.59
N LEU A 10 -9.38 -21.66 12.25
CA LEU A 10 -8.80 -20.49 12.91
C LEU A 10 -8.48 -19.38 11.90
N PHE A 11 -7.88 -19.73 10.76
CA PHE A 11 -7.61 -18.77 9.70
C PHE A 11 -8.89 -18.10 9.18
N GLY A 12 -9.96 -18.88 8.97
CA GLY A 12 -11.27 -18.36 8.58
C GLY A 12 -11.83 -17.36 9.60
N VAL A 13 -11.78 -17.68 10.89
CA VAL A 13 -12.23 -16.78 11.97
C VAL A 13 -11.42 -15.48 11.98
N VAL A 14 -10.09 -15.58 11.86
CA VAL A 14 -9.22 -14.40 11.78
C VAL A 14 -9.61 -13.53 10.59
N MET A 15 -9.77 -14.11 9.39
CA MET A 15 -10.13 -13.34 8.18
C MET A 15 -11.49 -12.65 8.30
N ILE A 16 -12.50 -13.31 8.89
CA ILE A 16 -13.83 -12.73 9.12
C ILE A 16 -13.76 -11.54 10.07
N LEU A 17 -12.90 -11.60 11.10
CA LEU A 17 -12.72 -10.51 12.06
C LEU A 17 -11.88 -9.35 11.50
N THR A 18 -10.86 -9.66 10.70
CA THR A 18 -9.97 -8.67 10.11
C THR A 18 -10.65 -7.92 8.96
N PHE A 19 -11.48 -8.57 8.16
CA PHE A 19 -12.17 -7.94 7.03
C PHE A 19 -12.96 -6.66 7.40
N PRO A 20 -13.87 -6.65 8.41
CA PRO A 20 -14.60 -5.44 8.79
C PRO A 20 -13.68 -4.36 9.37
N MET A 21 -12.62 -4.75 10.09
CA MET A 21 -11.61 -3.82 10.60
C MET A 21 -10.90 -3.11 9.43
N CYS A 22 -10.41 -3.87 8.45
CA CYS A 22 -9.74 -3.30 7.28
C CYS A 22 -10.65 -2.37 6.47
N VAL A 23 -11.91 -2.76 6.24
CA VAL A 23 -12.87 -1.92 5.49
C VAL A 23 -13.17 -0.62 6.23
N PHE A 24 -13.25 -0.66 7.57
CA PHE A 24 -13.46 0.53 8.39
C PHE A 24 -12.26 1.49 8.31
N GLU A 25 -11.04 0.99 8.51
CA GLU A 25 -9.81 1.78 8.42
C GLU A 25 -9.65 2.40 7.02
N LEU A 26 -9.86 1.60 5.96
CA LEU A 26 -9.79 2.05 4.58
C LEU A 26 -10.79 3.17 4.28
N ARG A 27 -12.02 3.07 4.79
CA ARG A 27 -13.01 4.13 4.67
C ARG A 27 -12.53 5.41 5.34
N GLN A 28 -11.97 5.33 6.55
CA GLN A 28 -11.47 6.51 7.26
C GLN A 28 -10.31 7.18 6.50
N MET A 29 -9.37 6.40 5.96
CA MET A 29 -8.26 6.93 5.17
C MET A 29 -8.75 7.61 3.88
N CYS A 30 -9.71 7.01 3.17
CA CYS A 30 -10.29 7.63 1.98
C CYS A 30 -11.12 8.87 2.30
N GLU A 31 -11.89 8.87 3.40
CA GLU A 31 -12.67 10.04 3.83
C GLU A 31 -11.73 11.21 4.17
N GLN A 32 -10.62 10.96 4.88
CA GLN A 32 -9.57 11.96 5.15
C GLN A 32 -8.86 12.45 3.88
N LEU A 33 -8.64 11.57 2.89
CA LEU A 33 -7.95 11.94 1.65
C LEU A 33 -8.83 12.79 0.72
N VAL A 34 -10.12 12.46 0.62
CA VAL A 34 -11.05 13.11 -0.34
C VAL A 34 -11.74 14.34 0.27
N TRP A 35 -12.04 14.34 1.58
CA TRP A 35 -12.71 15.46 2.25
C TRP A 35 -12.00 15.87 3.53
N THR A 36 -11.31 17.01 3.48
CA THR A 36 -10.87 17.70 4.71
C THR A 36 -12.00 18.51 5.37
N SER A 37 -13.18 18.59 4.75
CA SER A 37 -14.29 19.47 5.13
C SER A 37 -15.56 18.70 5.50
N GLN A 38 -16.20 19.22 6.56
CA GLN A 38 -17.07 18.57 7.53
C GLN A 38 -18.54 18.46 7.10
N ASP A 39 -18.85 18.02 5.88
CA ASP A 39 -20.26 17.85 5.44
C ASP A 39 -20.52 16.45 4.87
N SER A 40 -20.40 15.44 5.74
CA SER A 40 -20.55 14.03 5.37
C SER A 40 -22.02 13.59 5.44
N SER A 41 -22.73 13.70 4.32
CA SER A 41 -24.02 13.00 4.15
C SER A 41 -23.79 11.47 4.14
N LEU A 42 -24.65 10.72 4.85
CA LEU A 42 -24.59 9.24 4.93
C LEU A 42 -24.49 8.56 3.56
N HIS A 43 -25.14 9.11 2.56
CA HIS A 43 -25.13 8.63 1.18
C HIS A 43 -23.73 8.67 0.55
N ARG A 44 -22.97 9.76 0.72
CA ARG A 44 -21.60 9.86 0.20
C ARG A 44 -20.67 8.84 0.84
N ARG A 45 -20.84 8.62 2.15
CA ARG A 45 -20.04 7.65 2.91
C ARG A 45 -20.29 6.21 2.45
N ALA A 46 -21.55 5.87 2.15
CA ALA A 46 -21.91 4.55 1.62
C ALA A 46 -21.37 4.34 0.19
N ILE A 47 -21.45 5.36 -0.67
CA ILE A 47 -20.92 5.29 -2.04
C ILE A 47 -19.40 5.07 -2.03
N THR A 48 -18.65 5.83 -1.23
CA THR A 48 -17.18 5.66 -1.15
C THR A 48 -16.81 4.26 -0.69
N ALA A 49 -17.49 3.71 0.33
CA ALA A 49 -17.25 2.35 0.79
C ALA A 49 -17.60 1.29 -0.28
N ALA A 50 -18.73 1.46 -0.98
CA ALA A 50 -19.15 0.55 -2.05
C ALA A 50 -18.16 0.55 -3.23
N VAL A 51 -17.66 1.73 -3.63
CA VAL A 51 -16.62 1.85 -4.66
C VAL A 51 -15.33 1.15 -4.21
N LEU A 52 -14.93 1.31 -2.94
CA LEU A 52 -13.71 0.68 -2.45
C LEU A 52 -13.80 -0.85 -2.40
N VAL A 53 -14.92 -1.37 -1.89
CA VAL A 53 -15.18 -2.81 -1.80
C VAL A 53 -15.30 -3.43 -3.18
N SER A 54 -15.98 -2.75 -4.12
CA SER A 54 -16.08 -3.24 -5.50
C SER A 54 -14.73 -3.27 -6.20
N LEU A 55 -13.89 -2.25 -6.02
CA LEU A 55 -12.52 -2.25 -6.57
C LEU A 55 -11.69 -3.42 -6.01
N ALA A 56 -11.74 -3.64 -4.69
CA ALA A 56 -11.05 -4.75 -4.05
C ALA A 56 -11.55 -6.12 -4.53
N ALA A 57 -12.87 -6.27 -4.71
CA ALA A 57 -13.46 -7.50 -5.25
C ALA A 57 -13.07 -7.74 -6.71
N LEU A 58 -13.02 -6.69 -7.54
CA LEU A 58 -12.56 -6.79 -8.92
C LEU A 58 -11.10 -7.25 -9.00
N ILE A 59 -10.22 -6.68 -8.16
CA ILE A 59 -8.83 -7.10 -8.07
C ILE A 59 -8.74 -8.57 -7.63
N ALA A 60 -9.55 -8.99 -6.66
CA ALA A 60 -9.56 -10.38 -6.19
C ALA A 60 -9.99 -11.38 -7.27
N ILE A 61 -10.86 -10.98 -8.21
CA ILE A 61 -11.28 -11.83 -9.34
C ILE A 61 -10.18 -11.92 -10.40
N ILE A 62 -9.44 -10.82 -10.63
CA ILE A 62 -8.41 -10.75 -11.67
C ILE A 62 -7.13 -11.48 -11.27
N VAL A 63 -6.85 -11.62 -9.97
CA VAL A 63 -5.58 -12.17 -9.48
C VAL A 63 -5.69 -13.68 -9.20
N PRO A 64 -5.14 -14.55 -10.08
CA PRO A 64 -5.16 -16.00 -9.88
C PRO A 64 -4.13 -16.48 -8.85
N ASN A 65 -3.14 -15.64 -8.51
CA ASN A 65 -2.03 -16.02 -7.64
C ASN A 65 -1.86 -15.07 -6.44
N MET A 66 -2.25 -15.56 -5.25
CA MET A 66 -2.17 -14.81 -4.00
C MET A 66 -0.73 -14.48 -3.58
N ALA A 67 0.26 -15.31 -3.95
CA ALA A 67 1.66 -15.07 -3.60
C ALA A 67 2.19 -13.81 -4.29
N ILE A 68 1.76 -13.58 -5.52
CA ILE A 68 2.17 -12.43 -6.34
C ILE A 68 1.46 -11.17 -5.87
N ALA A 69 0.18 -11.30 -5.49
CA ALA A 69 -0.59 -10.24 -4.86
C ALA A 69 0.10 -9.72 -3.57
N PHE A 70 0.46 -10.64 -2.67
CA PHE A 70 1.13 -10.28 -1.41
C PHE A 70 2.55 -9.78 -1.63
N GLY A 71 3.29 -10.34 -2.60
CA GLY A 71 4.61 -9.85 -2.99
C GLY A 71 4.57 -8.42 -3.52
N PHE A 72 3.62 -8.11 -4.40
CA PHE A 72 3.46 -6.77 -4.95
C PHE A 72 2.98 -5.76 -3.91
N MET A 73 1.95 -6.09 -3.12
CA MET A 73 1.44 -5.19 -2.07
C MET A 73 2.49 -4.94 -0.98
N GLY A 74 3.18 -5.99 -0.53
CA GLY A 74 4.22 -5.90 0.49
C GLY A 74 5.47 -5.16 -0.01
N GLY A 75 5.88 -5.42 -1.26
CA GLY A 75 7.03 -4.75 -1.88
C GLY A 75 6.79 -3.26 -2.13
N THR A 76 5.60 -2.89 -2.63
CA THR A 76 5.26 -1.48 -2.90
C THR A 76 5.03 -0.69 -1.61
N THR A 77 4.11 -1.15 -0.77
CA THR A 77 3.70 -0.42 0.45
C THR A 77 4.81 -0.45 1.50
N GLY A 78 5.47 -1.60 1.67
CA GLY A 78 6.57 -1.75 2.61
C GLY A 78 7.78 -0.90 2.26
N ALA A 79 8.19 -0.87 0.98
CA ALA A 79 9.28 0.00 0.54
C ALA A 79 8.91 1.48 0.70
N LEU A 80 7.70 1.88 0.30
CA LEU A 80 7.24 3.24 0.49
C LEU A 80 7.29 3.64 1.97
N MET A 81 6.75 2.83 2.88
CA MET A 81 6.79 3.15 4.31
C MET A 81 8.21 3.16 4.88
N ALA A 82 9.05 2.18 4.55
CA ALA A 82 10.42 2.10 5.05
C ALA A 82 11.29 3.29 4.60
N PHE A 83 11.08 3.79 3.37
CA PHE A 83 11.87 4.89 2.83
C PHE A 83 11.25 6.28 3.04
N VAL A 84 9.92 6.40 3.13
CA VAL A 84 9.23 7.68 3.30
C VAL A 84 9.10 8.07 4.78
N LEU A 85 8.93 7.10 5.68
CA LEU A 85 8.68 7.39 7.10
C LEU A 85 9.87 8.07 7.80
N PRO A 86 11.14 7.62 7.66
CA PRO A 86 12.29 8.28 8.31
C PRO A 86 12.48 9.76 7.94
N PRO A 87 12.47 10.17 6.64
CA PRO A 87 12.60 11.58 6.28
C PRO A 87 11.36 12.41 6.67
N LEU A 88 10.16 11.81 6.68
CA LEU A 88 8.94 12.50 7.09
C LEU A 88 9.01 12.90 8.59
N PHE A 89 9.47 11.99 9.45
CA PHE A 89 9.67 12.28 10.88
C PHE A 89 10.76 13.34 11.10
N PHE A 90 11.88 13.26 10.38
CA PHE A 90 12.94 14.27 10.46
C PHE A 90 12.45 15.67 10.07
N LEU A 91 11.67 15.77 8.98
CA LEU A 91 11.08 17.04 8.52
C LEU A 91 10.00 17.56 9.47
N ARG A 92 9.14 16.69 10.02
CA ARG A 92 8.11 17.06 11.02
C ARG A 92 8.73 17.57 12.32
N MET A 93 9.73 16.87 12.88
CA MET A 93 10.42 17.32 14.09
C MET A 93 11.10 18.68 13.91
N TYR A 94 11.79 18.86 12.79
CA TYR A 94 12.47 20.13 12.50
C TYR A 94 11.48 21.27 12.20
N SER A 95 10.31 20.97 11.59
CA SER A 95 9.27 21.97 11.35
C SER A 95 8.56 22.42 12.63
N GLY A 96 8.42 21.55 13.64
CA GLY A 96 7.87 21.93 14.96
C GLY A 96 8.77 22.89 15.74
N SER A 97 10.09 22.87 15.47
CA SER A 97 11.08 23.75 16.11
C SER A 97 11.23 25.12 15.41
N LYS A 98 10.80 25.26 14.15
CA LYS A 98 10.96 26.46 13.31
C LYS A 98 9.95 27.59 13.55
N ARG A 99 9.66 27.91 14.80
CA ARG A 99 9.16 29.27 15.15
C ARG A 99 10.31 30.25 15.42
N THR A 100 11.56 29.82 15.37
CA THR A 100 12.72 30.72 15.51
C THR A 100 13.64 30.61 14.28
N SER A 101 13.79 31.74 13.61
CA SER A 101 14.93 32.23 12.82
C SER A 101 15.79 31.25 11.99
N HIS A 102 15.77 31.50 10.68
CA HIS A 102 16.96 31.54 9.80
C HIS A 102 17.94 30.35 9.87
N CYS A 103 17.63 29.26 9.16
CA CYS A 103 18.68 28.52 8.45
C CYS A 103 18.14 27.78 7.20
N SER A 104 18.76 28.17 6.09
CA SER A 104 18.83 27.77 4.68
C SER A 104 17.95 26.64 4.09
N ARG A 105 17.29 26.99 2.98
CA ARG A 105 16.73 26.12 1.91
C ARG A 105 17.68 24.98 1.48
N ALA A 106 19.00 25.15 1.60
CA ALA A 106 20.01 24.17 1.18
C ALA A 106 19.99 22.87 2.01
N GLN A 107 19.60 22.92 3.29
CA GLN A 107 19.54 21.72 4.14
C GLN A 107 18.26 20.91 3.93
N ARG A 108 17.16 21.56 3.53
CA ARG A 108 15.96 20.87 3.02
C ARG A 108 16.31 20.13 1.72
N LEU A 109 17.01 20.79 0.79
CA LEU A 109 17.45 20.15 -0.45
C LEU A 109 18.40 18.96 -0.20
N ARG A 110 19.37 19.10 0.72
CA ARG A 110 20.31 18.02 1.08
C ARG A 110 19.64 16.79 1.73
N ALA A 111 18.54 16.96 2.46
CA ALA A 111 17.77 15.85 3.03
C ALA A 111 16.71 15.29 2.07
N THR A 112 16.22 16.12 1.13
CA THR A 112 15.30 15.69 0.07
C THR A 112 16.01 14.88 -1.02
N VAL A 113 17.30 15.11 -1.29
CA VAL A 113 18.08 14.35 -2.29
C VAL A 113 18.11 12.84 -2.02
N PRO A 114 18.47 12.32 -0.83
CA PRO A 114 18.44 10.87 -0.58
C PRO A 114 17.01 10.30 -0.54
N ALA A 115 16.04 11.08 -0.06
CA ALA A 115 14.63 10.68 -0.08
C ALA A 115 14.10 10.55 -1.51
N VAL A 116 14.40 11.51 -2.39
CA VAL A 116 14.06 11.47 -3.82
C VAL A 116 14.84 10.39 -4.55
N LEU A 117 16.10 10.12 -4.17
CA LEU A 117 16.88 9.01 -4.72
C LEU A 117 16.26 7.65 -4.37
N MET A 118 15.86 7.45 -3.11
CA MET A 118 15.16 6.22 -2.66
C MET A 118 13.77 6.09 -3.28
N LEU A 119 13.08 7.21 -3.51
CA LEU A 119 11.76 7.24 -4.14
C LEU A 119 11.86 7.00 -5.65
N LEU A 120 12.88 7.53 -6.33
CA LEU A 120 13.21 7.22 -7.73
C LEU A 120 13.61 5.75 -7.88
N PHE A 121 14.46 5.24 -6.98
CA PHE A 121 14.83 3.83 -6.96
C PHE A 121 13.61 2.94 -6.72
N GLY A 122 12.71 3.30 -5.79
CA GLY A 122 11.44 2.60 -5.58
C GLY A 122 10.51 2.67 -6.78
N CYS A 123 10.36 3.83 -7.41
CA CYS A 123 9.57 4.02 -8.64
C CYS A 123 10.11 3.25 -9.85
N VAL A 124 11.39 2.89 -9.87
CA VAL A 124 11.98 2.03 -10.91
C VAL A 124 11.89 0.56 -10.51
N ALA A 125 12.23 0.23 -9.26
CA ALA A 125 12.25 -1.13 -8.72
C ALA A 125 10.87 -1.79 -8.75
N VAL A 126 9.81 -1.04 -8.41
CA VAL A 126 8.42 -1.52 -8.42
C VAL A 126 7.97 -2.00 -9.81
N PRO A 127 8.01 -1.17 -10.88
CA PRO A 127 7.63 -1.63 -12.20
C PRO A 127 8.56 -2.71 -12.73
N THR A 128 9.88 -2.70 -12.43
CA THR A 128 10.75 -3.84 -12.81
C THR A 128 10.36 -5.14 -12.11
N MET A 129 10.00 -5.11 -10.82
CA MET A 129 9.56 -6.30 -10.08
C MET A 129 8.19 -6.78 -10.55
N THR A 130 7.26 -5.86 -10.85
CA THR A 130 5.97 -6.21 -11.47
C THR A 130 6.16 -6.82 -12.86
N PHE A 131 7.08 -6.29 -13.67
CA PHE A 131 7.35 -6.80 -15.01
C PHE A 131 8.03 -8.17 -14.97
N LEU A 132 8.91 -8.43 -14.00
CA LEU A 132 9.52 -9.74 -13.78
C LEU A 132 8.53 -10.78 -13.25
N ASN A 133 7.59 -10.40 -12.38
CA ASN A 133 6.52 -11.30 -11.94
C ASN A 133 5.55 -11.63 -13.08
N LEU A 134 5.16 -10.64 -13.89
CA LEU A 134 4.34 -10.87 -15.10
C LEU A 134 5.05 -11.76 -16.13
N ARG A 135 6.37 -11.62 -16.28
CA ARG A 135 7.20 -12.51 -17.11
C ARG A 135 7.23 -13.93 -16.56
N ALA A 136 7.42 -14.09 -15.26
CA ALA A 136 7.44 -15.40 -14.61
C ALA A 136 6.09 -16.14 -14.73
N GLU A 137 4.97 -15.41 -14.67
CA GLU A 137 3.64 -15.98 -14.91
C GLU A 137 3.40 -16.32 -16.39
N ALA A 138 3.85 -15.47 -17.33
CA ALA A 138 3.75 -15.77 -18.76
C ALA A 138 4.54 -17.03 -19.16
N GLU A 139 5.70 -17.26 -18.54
CA GLU A 139 6.53 -18.46 -18.73
C GLU A 139 5.89 -19.71 -18.10
N ALA A 140 5.18 -19.56 -16.98
CA ALA A 140 4.48 -20.65 -16.32
C ALA A 140 3.22 -21.12 -17.08
N GLU A 141 2.57 -20.24 -17.83
CA GLU A 141 1.36 -20.54 -18.61
C GLU A 141 1.67 -21.07 -20.03
N PHE A 142 2.87 -20.82 -20.59
CA PHE A 142 3.31 -21.33 -21.90
C PHE A 142 4.66 -22.07 -21.84
N PRO A 143 4.71 -23.32 -21.33
CA PRO A 143 5.93 -24.15 -21.34
C PRO A 143 6.37 -24.61 -22.75
N SER A 144 5.61 -24.31 -23.80
CA SER A 144 5.87 -24.72 -25.19
C SER A 144 6.66 -23.72 -26.04
N LEU A 145 7.11 -22.61 -25.46
CA LEU A 145 7.85 -21.54 -26.15
C LEU A 145 9.18 -21.16 -25.47
N ALA A 146 9.68 -22.01 -24.57
CA ALA A 146 11.06 -21.93 -24.11
C ALA A 146 12.01 -22.43 -25.23
N PRO A 147 13.07 -21.68 -25.59
CA PRO A 147 14.07 -22.14 -26.55
C PRO A 147 14.91 -23.32 -26.03
#